data_AF-A0A4W3JA49-F1
#
_entry.id   AF-A0A4W3JA49-F1
#
_cell.length_a   1.000
_cell.length_b   1.000
_cell.length_c   1.000
_cell.angle_alpha   90.00
_cell.angle_beta   90.00
_cell.angle_gamma   90.00
#
_symmetry.space_group_name_H-M   'P 1'
#
loop_
_entity.id
_entity.type
_entity.pdbx_description
1 polymer ?
#
loop_
_entity_poly.entity_id
_entity_poly.type
_entity_poly.pdbx_seq_one_letter_code
_entity_poly.pdbx_strand_id
1 'polypeptide(L)'
;ITCGSNLRGPSGIITSPNYPVQYENNAHCVWVITTTDPEKVSFFLEMIHFQGELTLFLPFCSNQQIIKLRFEEFDLERGYDTLTVGDGGKVGDTRTVLYALTGSSVPDLVVSMSNQMWLHLQSDETIGSLGFKALYQEIEKGSCGDPGIPVYGKRRGTSFLHGDTLTFECQSAFELVGERTITCQQNNQWSGNKPNCVCKNDLKS
;
A
#
# COMPACT_ATOMS: atom_id res chain seq x y z
N ILE A 1 -14.74 -18.31 -16.07
CA ILE A 1 -14.18 -17.17 -16.85
C ILE A 1 -12.79 -16.88 -16.32
N THR A 2 -11.79 -16.68 -17.20
CA THR A 2 -10.42 -16.35 -16.79
C THR A 2 -10.09 -14.91 -17.13
N CYS A 3 -9.48 -14.19 -16.21
CA CYS A 3 -9.26 -12.75 -16.28
C CYS A 3 -7.97 -12.35 -15.53
N GLY A 4 -7.63 -11.07 -15.60
CA GLY A 4 -6.49 -10.49 -14.90
C GLY A 4 -5.31 -10.16 -15.81
N SER A 5 -4.20 -9.74 -15.21
CA SER A 5 -3.05 -9.20 -15.95
C SER A 5 -1.75 -9.22 -15.14
N ASN A 6 -0.63 -9.18 -15.85
CA ASN A 6 0.67 -8.89 -15.24
C ASN A 6 0.88 -7.38 -15.24
N LEU A 7 1.11 -6.82 -14.05
CA LEU A 7 1.24 -5.40 -13.80
C LEU A 7 2.67 -5.08 -13.39
N ARG A 8 3.22 -4.03 -13.99
CA ARG A 8 4.55 -3.51 -13.68
C ARG A 8 4.51 -1.99 -13.78
N GLY A 9 5.07 -1.30 -12.79
CA GLY A 9 5.02 0.16 -12.74
C GLY A 9 4.93 0.67 -11.31
N PRO A 10 5.41 1.89 -11.02
CA PRO A 10 5.53 2.43 -9.67
C PRO A 10 4.19 2.56 -8.92
N SER A 11 3.07 2.56 -9.64
CA SER A 11 1.73 2.49 -9.09
C SER A 11 0.73 2.06 -10.16
N GLY A 12 -0.47 1.68 -9.75
CA GLY A 12 -1.57 1.38 -10.67
C GLY A 12 -2.88 1.07 -9.95
N ILE A 13 -3.92 0.81 -10.74
CA ILE A 13 -5.27 0.52 -10.27
C ILE A 13 -5.65 -0.89 -10.73
N ILE A 14 -6.28 -1.65 -9.84
CA ILE A 14 -6.83 -2.97 -10.11
C ILE A 14 -8.30 -2.94 -9.74
N THR A 15 -9.14 -3.38 -10.66
CA THR A 15 -10.58 -3.55 -10.38
C THR A 15 -11.00 -4.97 -10.69
N SER A 16 -12.04 -5.44 -10.01
CA SER A 16 -12.78 -6.60 -10.50
C SER A 16 -13.30 -6.32 -11.92
N PRO A 17 -13.54 -7.36 -12.74
CA PRO A 17 -14.20 -7.20 -14.02
C PRO A 17 -15.54 -6.44 -13.87
N ASN A 18 -15.85 -5.59 -14.85
CA ASN A 18 -17.08 -4.77 -14.92
C ASN A 18 -17.30 -3.75 -13.81
N TYR A 19 -16.41 -3.63 -12.82
CA TYR A 19 -16.52 -2.64 -11.75
C TYR A 19 -16.82 -1.23 -12.30
N PRO A 20 -17.77 -0.47 -11.70
CA PRO A 20 -18.49 -0.73 -10.45
C PRO A 20 -19.79 -1.54 -10.62
N VAL A 21 -19.89 -2.33 -11.69
CA VAL A 21 -20.98 -3.29 -11.92
C VAL A 21 -20.53 -4.68 -11.46
N GLN A 22 -21.51 -5.54 -11.23
CA GLN A 22 -21.34 -6.94 -10.86
C GLN A 22 -20.27 -7.67 -11.70
N TYR A 23 -19.32 -8.28 -11.02
CA TYR A 23 -18.32 -9.17 -11.64
C TYR A 23 -18.97 -10.49 -12.08
N GLU A 24 -18.35 -11.19 -13.03
CA GLU A 24 -18.94 -12.43 -13.56
C GLU A 24 -18.85 -13.60 -12.57
N ASN A 25 -19.83 -14.49 -12.66
CA ASN A 25 -19.85 -15.77 -11.96
C ASN A 25 -18.78 -16.71 -12.55
N ASN A 26 -18.29 -17.66 -11.75
CA ASN A 26 -17.23 -18.60 -12.10
C ASN A 26 -15.94 -17.90 -12.57
N ALA A 27 -15.68 -16.69 -12.09
CA ALA A 27 -14.49 -15.93 -12.42
C ALA A 27 -13.28 -16.51 -11.68
N HIS A 28 -12.17 -16.60 -12.42
CA HIS A 28 -10.84 -16.92 -11.95
C HIS A 28 -9.91 -15.83 -12.48
N CYS A 29 -9.85 -14.71 -11.76
CA CYS A 29 -9.02 -13.58 -12.16
C CYS A 29 -7.71 -13.58 -11.38
N VAL A 30 -6.58 -13.50 -12.07
CA VAL A 30 -5.26 -13.44 -11.45
C VAL A 30 -4.53 -12.17 -11.89
N TRP A 31 -4.18 -11.34 -10.91
CA TRP A 31 -3.28 -10.20 -11.13
C TRP A 31 -1.96 -10.47 -10.46
N VAL A 32 -0.86 -10.28 -11.17
CA VAL A 32 0.50 -10.36 -10.62
C VAL A 32 1.16 -9.00 -10.75
N ILE A 33 1.49 -8.40 -9.62
CA ILE A 33 2.18 -7.11 -9.54
C ILE A 33 3.66 -7.40 -9.32
N THR A 34 4.52 -6.84 -10.17
CA THR A 34 5.98 -6.93 -10.04
C THR A 34 6.56 -5.53 -10.01
N THR A 35 7.49 -5.28 -9.08
CA THR A 35 8.12 -3.96 -8.99
C THR A 35 8.97 -3.64 -10.23
N THR A 36 9.15 -2.36 -10.53
CA THR A 36 9.92 -1.90 -11.69
C THR A 36 11.39 -2.24 -11.58
N ASP A 37 11.97 -2.10 -10.38
CA ASP A 37 13.38 -2.35 -10.13
C ASP A 37 13.57 -3.22 -8.88
N PRO A 38 13.44 -4.56 -9.02
CA PRO A 38 13.50 -5.48 -7.89
C PRO A 38 14.87 -5.51 -7.20
N GLU A 39 15.91 -4.95 -7.82
CA GLU A 39 17.28 -4.94 -7.31
C GLU A 39 17.90 -3.54 -7.20
N LYS A 40 17.10 -2.45 -7.26
CA LYS A 40 17.58 -1.06 -7.28
C LYS A 40 18.75 -0.82 -6.33
N VAL A 41 19.96 -0.75 -6.88
CA VAL A 41 21.18 -0.50 -6.11
C VAL A 41 21.25 1.01 -5.88
N SER A 42 20.89 1.45 -4.68
CA SER A 42 21.04 2.85 -4.28
C SER A 42 22.39 3.01 -3.59
N PHE A 43 23.27 3.85 -4.16
CA PHE A 43 24.59 4.14 -3.59
C PHE A 43 24.44 5.37 -2.69
N PHE A 44 24.39 5.19 -1.38
CA PHE A 44 24.55 6.29 -0.42
C PHE A 44 26.01 6.32 0.05
N LEU A 45 26.73 7.40 -0.30
CA LEU A 45 28.05 7.70 0.24
C LEU A 45 27.86 8.52 1.52
N GLU A 46 27.91 7.88 2.69
CA GLU A 46 28.12 8.61 3.94
C GLU A 46 29.61 8.58 4.31
N MET A 47 30.20 9.77 4.43
CA MET A 47 31.55 9.95 4.94
C MET A 47 31.50 9.90 6.47
N ILE A 48 31.63 8.71 7.06
CA ILE A 48 31.80 8.55 8.50
C ILE A 48 33.28 8.76 8.88
N HIS A 49 33.54 9.76 9.72
CA HIS A 49 34.87 10.05 10.24
C HIS A 49 35.14 9.13 11.43
N PHE A 50 36.05 8.17 11.29
CA PHE A 50 36.55 7.37 12.41
C PHE A 50 38.05 7.59 12.56
N GLN A 51 38.45 8.11 13.72
CA GLN A 51 39.85 8.20 14.16
C GLN A 51 40.85 8.75 13.11
N GLY A 52 40.44 9.72 12.29
CA GLY A 52 41.35 10.44 11.38
C GLY A 52 41.77 9.67 10.13
N GLU A 53 41.11 8.56 9.79
CA GLU A 53 41.35 7.81 8.55
C GLU A 53 40.11 7.90 7.63
N LEU A 54 40.31 8.34 6.38
CA LEU A 54 39.26 8.34 5.36
C LEU A 54 39.13 6.93 4.78
N THR A 55 38.15 6.15 5.25
CA THR A 55 37.82 4.84 4.67
C THR A 55 36.57 4.94 3.78
N LEU A 56 36.71 4.60 2.49
CA LEU A 56 35.59 4.44 1.56
C LEU A 56 34.85 3.13 1.89
N PHE A 57 33.72 3.18 2.59
CA PHE A 57 32.85 2.02 2.71
C PHE A 57 32.13 1.79 1.37
N LEU A 58 32.10 0.53 0.92
CA LEU A 58 31.38 0.08 -0.28
C LEU A 58 29.89 0.43 -0.18
N PRO A 59 29.19 0.61 -1.32
CA PRO A 59 27.74 0.83 -1.32
C PRO A 59 26.99 -0.23 -0.52
N PHE A 60 26.12 0.22 0.38
CA PHE A 60 25.15 -0.66 1.02
C PHE A 60 24.20 -1.24 -0.04
N CYS A 61 23.90 -2.53 0.09
CA CYS A 61 23.12 -3.30 -0.89
C CYS A 61 21.65 -2.86 -0.97
N SER A 62 21.22 -2.62 -2.22
CA SER A 62 19.86 -2.73 -2.79
C SER A 62 18.68 -2.21 -1.94
N ASN A 63 18.10 -1.08 -2.35
CA ASN A 63 16.77 -0.65 -1.91
C ASN A 63 15.73 -1.53 -2.62
N GLN A 64 15.52 -2.74 -2.12
CA GLN A 64 14.48 -3.65 -2.60
C GLN A 64 13.13 -2.91 -2.55
N GLN A 65 12.44 -2.78 -3.68
CA GLN A 65 11.06 -2.28 -3.67
C GLN A 65 10.09 -3.39 -3.25
N ILE A 66 9.09 -3.00 -2.46
CA ILE A 66 7.94 -3.81 -2.07
C ILE A 66 6.67 -3.11 -2.56
N ILE A 67 5.53 -3.81 -2.45
CA ILE A 67 4.25 -3.41 -3.01
C ILE A 67 3.29 -3.15 -1.86
N LYS A 68 2.73 -1.94 -1.84
CA LYS A 68 1.65 -1.51 -0.95
C LYS A 68 0.34 -1.56 -1.72
N LEU A 69 -0.66 -2.27 -1.19
CA LEU A 69 -1.99 -2.43 -1.78
C LEU A 69 -3.04 -1.87 -0.80
N ARG A 70 -3.86 -0.94 -1.29
CA ARG A 70 -5.01 -0.39 -0.55
C ARG A 70 -6.29 -0.58 -1.35
N PHE A 71 -7.40 -0.81 -0.68
CA PHE A 71 -8.72 -0.85 -1.30
C PHE A 71 -9.42 0.50 -1.06
N GLU A 72 -9.98 1.10 -2.12
CA GLU A 72 -10.90 2.23 -2.01
C GLU A 72 -12.32 1.72 -1.77
N GLU A 73 -12.70 0.64 -2.46
CA GLU A 73 -14.00 -0.02 -2.34
C GLU A 73 -13.82 -1.54 -2.41
N PHE A 74 -14.64 -2.27 -1.66
CA PHE A 74 -14.61 -3.73 -1.59
C PHE A 74 -15.98 -4.30 -1.24
N ASP A 75 -16.53 -5.11 -2.14
CA ASP A 75 -17.83 -5.76 -2.00
C ASP A 75 -17.86 -7.07 -2.81
N LEU A 76 -17.66 -8.19 -2.12
CA LEU A 76 -17.79 -9.56 -2.65
C LEU A 76 -18.91 -10.32 -1.94
N GLU A 77 -19.42 -11.37 -2.59
CA GLU A 77 -20.40 -12.24 -1.97
C GLU A 77 -19.82 -12.92 -0.71
N ARG A 78 -20.42 -12.64 0.44
CA ARG A 78 -19.90 -13.05 1.74
C ARG A 78 -19.89 -14.57 1.90
N GLY A 79 -18.70 -15.15 1.97
CA GLY A 79 -18.46 -16.57 2.28
C GLY A 79 -18.48 -17.50 1.06
N TYR A 80 -18.79 -16.96 -0.13
CA TYR A 80 -18.86 -17.72 -1.38
C TYR A 80 -17.78 -17.27 -2.35
N ASP A 81 -17.67 -15.95 -2.53
CA ASP A 81 -16.64 -15.36 -3.38
C ASP A 81 -15.46 -14.88 -2.55
N THR A 82 -14.26 -15.11 -3.10
CA THR A 82 -13.01 -14.83 -2.38
C THR A 82 -12.02 -14.06 -3.23
N LEU A 83 -11.43 -13.03 -2.65
CA LEU A 83 -10.21 -12.41 -3.16
C LEU A 83 -9.06 -12.81 -2.24
N THR A 84 -8.18 -13.67 -2.75
CA THR A 84 -6.96 -14.07 -2.05
C THR A 84 -5.81 -13.16 -2.47
N VAL A 85 -5.08 -12.63 -1.49
CA VAL A 85 -3.88 -11.81 -1.71
C VAL A 85 -2.68 -12.57 -1.16
N GLY A 86 -1.63 -12.71 -1.97
CA GLY A 86 -0.40 -13.39 -1.57
C GLY A 86 0.86 -12.66 -1.98
N ASP A 87 1.95 -12.97 -1.29
CA ASP A 87 3.28 -12.44 -1.52
C ASP A 87 4.09 -13.36 -2.46
N GLY A 88 5.08 -12.80 -3.14
CA GLY A 88 5.99 -13.50 -4.03
C GLY A 88 5.44 -13.72 -5.44
N GLY A 89 6.25 -14.38 -6.28
CA GLY A 89 5.91 -14.61 -7.70
C GLY A 89 5.07 -15.85 -7.97
N LYS A 90 4.86 -16.72 -6.97
CA LYS A 90 4.16 -18.00 -7.16
C LYS A 90 2.68 -17.87 -6.75
N VAL A 91 1.84 -17.63 -7.75
CA VAL A 91 0.38 -17.53 -7.58
C VAL A 91 -0.18 -18.82 -6.96
N GLY A 92 -1.03 -18.69 -5.95
CA GLY A 92 -1.71 -19.81 -5.31
C GLY A 92 -0.85 -20.61 -4.32
N ASP A 93 0.37 -20.17 -4.00
CA ASP A 93 1.15 -20.81 -2.92
C ASP A 93 0.53 -20.47 -1.57
N THR A 94 -0.07 -21.46 -0.91
CA THR A 94 -0.77 -21.30 0.37
C THR A 94 0.13 -20.79 1.49
N ARG A 95 1.45 -20.94 1.36
CA ARG A 95 2.44 -20.49 2.36
C ARG A 95 2.70 -18.98 2.28
N THR A 96 2.36 -18.34 1.17
CA THR A 96 2.58 -16.90 0.97
C THR A 96 1.28 -16.11 0.92
N VAL A 97 0.13 -16.74 1.22
CA VAL A 97 -1.15 -16.07 1.37
C VAL A 97 -1.08 -15.11 2.56
N LEU A 98 -1.36 -13.84 2.29
CA LEU A 98 -1.44 -12.78 3.30
C LEU A 98 -2.87 -12.65 3.81
N TYR A 99 -3.85 -12.66 2.90
CA TYR A 99 -5.26 -12.48 3.23
C TYR A 99 -6.16 -13.30 2.30
N ALA A 100 -7.28 -13.77 2.84
CA ALA A 100 -8.42 -14.29 2.08
C ALA A 100 -9.65 -13.47 2.45
N LEU A 101 -10.14 -12.68 1.50
CA LEU A 101 -11.12 -11.61 1.73
C LEU A 101 -12.47 -11.95 1.11
N THR A 102 -13.55 -11.56 1.79
CA THR A 102 -14.94 -11.75 1.36
C THR A 102 -15.86 -10.73 2.03
N GLY A 103 -17.09 -10.56 1.53
CA GLY A 103 -18.05 -9.58 2.05
C GLY A 103 -17.73 -8.13 1.63
N SER A 104 -18.28 -7.18 2.39
CA SER A 104 -18.28 -5.74 2.04
C SER A 104 -17.42 -4.84 2.92
N SER A 105 -16.62 -5.43 3.80
CA SER A 105 -15.70 -4.66 4.66
C SER A 105 -14.42 -4.35 3.90
N VAL A 106 -14.11 -3.05 3.73
CA VAL A 106 -12.84 -2.61 3.15
C VAL A 106 -11.68 -3.07 4.05
N PRO A 107 -10.74 -3.88 3.53
CA PRO A 107 -9.62 -4.39 4.31
C PRO A 107 -8.61 -3.29 4.69
N ASP A 108 -7.84 -3.56 5.75
CA ASP A 108 -6.67 -2.76 6.10
C ASP A 108 -5.60 -2.84 5.00
N LEU A 109 -4.65 -1.92 5.07
CA LEU A 109 -3.54 -1.84 4.13
C LEU A 109 -2.73 -3.15 4.08
N VAL A 110 -2.54 -3.69 2.88
CA VAL A 110 -1.70 -4.87 2.66
C VAL A 110 -0.35 -4.44 2.12
N VAL A 111 0.73 -4.98 2.70
CA VAL A 111 2.11 -4.70 2.28
C VAL A 111 2.82 -6.02 1.99
N SER A 112 3.45 -6.15 0.83
CA SER A 112 4.24 -7.33 0.48
C SER A 112 5.57 -7.37 1.25
N MET A 113 6.16 -8.56 1.38
CA MET A 113 7.52 -8.71 1.91
C MET A 113 8.56 -8.92 0.79
N SER A 114 8.07 -9.16 -0.44
CA SER A 114 8.88 -9.34 -1.64
C SER A 114 8.60 -8.26 -2.70
N ASN A 115 9.32 -8.35 -3.82
CA ASN A 115 9.15 -7.52 -5.01
C ASN A 115 7.96 -7.95 -5.89
N GLN A 116 7.19 -8.96 -5.47
CA GLN A 116 6.02 -9.46 -6.19
C GLN A 116 4.84 -9.68 -5.24
N MET A 117 3.64 -9.40 -5.73
CA MET A 117 2.39 -9.66 -5.02
C MET A 117 1.39 -10.19 -6.05
N TRP A 118 0.52 -11.10 -5.64
CA TRP A 118 -0.56 -11.60 -6.49
C TRP A 118 -1.93 -11.48 -5.82
N LEU A 119 -2.94 -11.24 -6.64
CA LEU A 119 -4.34 -11.24 -6.26
C LEU A 119 -5.05 -12.32 -7.07
N HIS A 120 -5.91 -13.10 -6.43
CA HIS A 120 -6.71 -14.14 -7.08
C HIS A 120 -8.17 -14.00 -6.65
N LEU A 121 -9.01 -13.53 -7.56
CA LEU A 121 -10.45 -13.54 -7.40
C LEU A 121 -10.99 -14.89 -7.88
N GLN A 122 -11.71 -15.59 -6.99
CA GLN A 122 -12.52 -16.75 -7.31
C GLN A 122 -13.97 -16.47 -6.95
N SER A 123 -14.86 -16.50 -7.94
CA SER A 123 -16.29 -16.48 -7.73
C SER A 123 -16.95 -17.81 -8.03
N ASP A 124 -18.08 -18.07 -7.39
CA ASP A 124 -18.86 -19.28 -7.58
C ASP A 124 -19.89 -19.16 -8.73
N GLU A 125 -20.81 -20.12 -8.86
CA GLU A 125 -21.82 -20.13 -9.92
C GLU A 125 -22.94 -19.08 -9.74
N THR A 126 -23.00 -18.40 -8.58
CA THR A 126 -24.10 -17.58 -8.09
C THR A 126 -23.78 -16.08 -8.06
N ILE A 127 -24.55 -15.27 -7.31
CA ILE A 127 -24.69 -13.83 -7.53
C ILE A 127 -23.43 -13.06 -7.08
N GLY A 128 -22.65 -12.57 -8.05
CA GLY A 128 -21.61 -11.57 -7.77
C GLY A 128 -22.12 -10.24 -7.16
N SER A 129 -21.24 -9.53 -6.46
CA SER A 129 -21.48 -8.20 -5.88
C SER A 129 -20.80 -7.07 -6.69
N LEU A 130 -20.79 -5.81 -6.23
CA LEU A 130 -20.21 -4.67 -6.99
C LEU A 130 -18.71 -4.80 -7.25
N GLY A 131 -18.02 -5.67 -6.51
CA GLY A 131 -16.62 -5.98 -6.70
C GLY A 131 -15.69 -5.06 -5.93
N PHE A 132 -14.52 -4.77 -6.48
CA PHE A 132 -13.51 -4.00 -5.76
C PHE A 132 -12.73 -3.05 -6.66
N LYS A 133 -12.18 -2.00 -6.02
CA LYS A 133 -11.19 -1.11 -6.60
C LYS A 133 -10.01 -0.97 -5.64
N ALA A 134 -8.87 -1.48 -6.08
CA ALA A 134 -7.63 -1.43 -5.34
C ALA A 134 -6.60 -0.56 -6.06
N LEU A 135 -5.71 0.05 -5.29
CA LEU A 135 -4.58 0.81 -5.78
C LEU A 135 -3.31 0.22 -5.20
N TYR A 136 -2.35 -0.04 -6.07
CA TYR A 136 -1.03 -0.49 -5.65
C TYR A 136 0.01 0.59 -5.88
N GLN A 137 1.05 0.59 -5.06
CA GLN A 137 2.20 1.49 -5.16
C GLN A 137 3.48 0.76 -4.75
N GLU A 138 4.55 1.02 -5.48
CA GLU A 138 5.90 0.57 -5.12
C GLU A 138 6.47 1.50 -4.04
N ILE A 139 7.01 0.90 -2.98
CA ILE A 139 7.70 1.61 -1.91
C ILE A 139 9.05 0.95 -1.64
N GLU A 140 10.02 1.71 -1.16
CA GLU A 140 11.31 1.16 -0.75
C GLU A 140 11.12 0.34 0.55
N LYS A 141 11.70 -0.86 0.62
CA LYS A 141 11.66 -1.69 1.84
C LYS A 141 12.35 -0.93 2.98
N GLY A 142 11.70 -0.86 4.14
CA GLY A 142 12.16 0.01 5.23
C GLY A 142 11.54 1.41 5.20
N SER A 143 10.59 1.67 4.29
CA SER A 143 9.84 2.91 4.19
C SER A 143 8.33 2.66 4.36
N CYS A 144 7.60 3.64 4.89
CA CYS A 144 6.14 3.60 5.02
C CYS A 144 5.41 4.23 3.80
N GLY A 145 6.18 4.80 2.87
CA GLY A 145 5.68 5.61 1.75
C GLY A 145 5.17 6.98 2.19
N ASP A 146 5.00 7.91 1.23
CA ASP A 146 4.52 9.27 1.53
C ASP A 146 3.01 9.24 1.86
N PRO A 147 2.58 9.61 3.09
CA PRO A 147 1.17 9.71 3.42
C PRO A 147 0.49 10.91 2.73
N GLY A 148 1.26 11.86 2.19
CA GLY A 148 0.81 13.07 1.53
C GLY A 148 0.67 14.26 2.47
N ILE A 149 0.08 15.34 1.95
CA ILE A 149 -0.17 16.59 2.69
C ILE A 149 -1.68 16.81 2.82
N PRO A 150 -2.21 17.12 4.03
CA PRO A 150 -3.62 17.46 4.20
C PRO A 150 -3.99 18.72 3.39
N VAL A 151 -5.16 18.72 2.77
CA VAL A 151 -5.71 19.93 2.12
C VAL A 151 -5.89 21.01 3.19
N TYR A 152 -5.53 22.25 2.89
CA TYR A 152 -5.51 23.36 3.86
C TYR A 152 -4.59 23.15 5.07
N GLY A 153 -3.62 22.23 4.95
CA GLY A 153 -2.59 21.98 5.94
C GLY A 153 -1.19 21.98 5.33
N LYS A 154 -0.22 21.65 6.18
CA LYS A 154 1.18 21.45 5.81
C LYS A 154 1.77 20.32 6.64
N ARG A 155 2.81 19.68 6.08
CA ARG A 155 3.57 18.60 6.72
C ARG A 155 5.00 19.07 7.00
N ARG A 156 5.55 18.69 8.15
CA ARG A 156 6.98 18.77 8.49
C ARG A 156 7.58 17.38 8.48
N GLY A 157 8.83 17.29 8.03
CA GLY A 157 9.54 16.03 7.78
C GLY A 157 9.49 15.64 6.31
N THR A 158 10.61 15.18 5.76
CA THR A 158 10.78 14.86 4.33
C THR A 158 11.17 13.41 4.08
N SER A 159 11.55 12.68 5.13
CA SER A 159 11.94 11.26 5.06
C SER A 159 10.80 10.36 5.53
N PHE A 160 10.79 9.12 5.07
CA PHE A 160 9.71 8.14 5.25
C PHE A 160 10.21 6.78 5.73
N LEU A 161 11.47 6.70 6.17
CA LEU A 161 12.12 5.47 6.60
C LEU A 161 11.65 5.09 8.00
N HIS A 162 11.87 3.83 8.40
CA HIS A 162 11.56 3.35 9.75
C HIS A 162 12.16 4.26 10.83
N GLY A 163 11.34 4.66 11.80
CA GLY A 163 11.69 5.59 12.87
C GLY A 163 11.45 7.06 12.53
N ASP A 164 11.30 7.43 11.25
CA ASP A 164 11.02 8.80 10.87
C ASP A 164 9.63 9.23 11.34
N THR A 165 9.53 10.51 11.65
CA THR A 165 8.31 11.10 12.20
C THR A 165 7.86 12.30 11.39
N LEU A 166 6.59 12.32 11.03
CA LEU A 166 5.94 13.40 10.30
C LEU A 166 5.01 14.16 11.24
N THR A 167 5.05 15.49 11.17
CA THR A 167 4.17 16.36 11.96
C THR A 167 3.32 17.21 11.04
N PHE A 168 2.02 17.29 11.33
CA PHE A 168 1.05 18.02 10.53
C PHE A 168 0.55 19.26 11.26
N GLU A 169 0.29 20.32 10.51
CA GLU A 169 -0.26 21.58 10.99
C GLU A 169 -1.32 22.08 10.00
N CYS A 170 -2.47 22.54 10.49
CA CYS A 170 -3.51 23.17 9.67
C CYS A 170 -3.30 24.69 9.57
N GLN A 171 -3.86 25.30 8.53
CA GLN A 171 -3.94 26.77 8.41
C GLN A 171 -4.85 27.36 9.50
N SER A 172 -4.74 28.67 9.77
CA SER A 172 -5.36 29.35 10.92
C SER A 172 -6.88 29.20 11.04
N ALA A 173 -7.62 29.05 9.94
CA ALA A 173 -9.07 28.88 9.91
C ALA A 173 -9.54 27.42 10.10
N PHE A 174 -8.61 26.46 10.11
CA PHE A 174 -8.90 25.03 10.15
C PHE A 174 -8.40 24.39 11.44
N GLU A 175 -9.01 23.27 11.81
CA GLU A 175 -8.66 22.46 12.97
C GLU A 175 -8.24 21.06 12.51
N LEU A 176 -7.23 20.51 13.18
CA LEU A 176 -6.62 19.23 12.83
C LEU A 176 -7.43 18.10 13.47
N VAL A 177 -7.93 17.19 12.64
CA VAL A 177 -8.67 15.99 13.06
C VAL A 177 -7.80 14.76 12.79
N GLY A 178 -7.47 14.05 13.87
CA GLY A 178 -6.59 12.88 13.87
C GLY A 178 -5.26 13.14 14.57
N GLU A 179 -4.28 12.28 14.33
CA GLU A 179 -2.96 12.37 14.95
C GLU A 179 -2.14 13.53 14.37
N ARG A 180 -1.67 14.43 15.25
CA ARG A 180 -0.79 15.54 14.85
C ARG A 180 0.56 15.04 14.34
N THR A 181 1.00 13.89 14.86
CA THR A 181 2.32 13.34 14.60
C THR A 181 2.21 11.83 14.37
N ILE A 182 2.79 11.33 13.28
CA ILE A 182 2.83 9.91 12.94
C ILE A 182 4.28 9.46 12.73
N THR A 183 4.59 8.23 13.13
CA THR A 183 5.93 7.65 13.05
C THR A 183 5.91 6.41 12.16
N CYS A 184 6.91 6.25 11.30
CA CYS A 184 7.03 5.10 10.44
C CYS A 184 7.53 3.89 11.26
N GLN A 185 6.71 2.85 11.33
CA GLN A 185 6.97 1.67 12.15
C GLN A 185 7.69 0.59 11.33
N GLN A 186 8.28 -0.39 12.02
CA GLN A 186 9.06 -1.48 11.41
C GLN A 186 8.23 -2.38 10.47
N ASN A 187 6.89 -2.36 10.59
CA ASN A 187 5.97 -3.08 9.72
C ASN A 187 5.68 -2.34 8.39
N ASN A 188 6.44 -1.29 8.05
CA ASN A 188 6.22 -0.43 6.88
C ASN A 188 4.86 0.32 6.91
N GLN A 189 4.29 0.53 8.11
CA GLN A 189 3.07 1.31 8.30
C GLN A 189 3.34 2.53 9.18
N TRP A 190 2.61 3.61 8.90
CA TRP A 190 2.59 4.77 9.80
C TRP A 190 1.80 4.43 11.06
N SER A 191 2.23 4.95 12.20
CA SER A 191 1.55 4.77 13.49
C SER A 191 0.11 5.33 13.53
N GLY A 192 -0.28 6.11 12.53
CA GLY A 192 -1.61 6.64 12.34
C GLY A 192 -1.84 7.09 10.90
N ASN A 193 -3.11 7.35 10.57
CA ASN A 193 -3.48 7.88 9.26
C ASN A 193 -3.10 9.35 9.10
N LYS A 194 -2.95 9.81 7.85
CA LYS A 194 -2.82 11.25 7.54
C LYS A 194 -4.04 12.00 8.10
N PRO A 195 -3.87 13.02 8.95
CA PRO A 195 -4.98 13.78 9.51
C PRO A 195 -5.66 14.65 8.43
N ASN A 196 -6.86 15.12 8.76
CA ASN A 196 -7.60 16.05 7.93
C ASN A 196 -7.67 17.43 8.60
N CYS A 197 -7.68 18.49 7.80
CA CYS A 197 -7.94 19.84 8.27
C CYS A 197 -9.38 20.21 7.94
N VAL A 198 -10.21 20.40 8.96
CA VAL A 198 -11.64 20.74 8.82
C VAL A 198 -11.90 22.17 9.25
N CYS A 199 -12.92 22.82 8.70
CA CYS A 199 -13.27 24.18 9.10
C CYS A 199 -13.72 24.20 10.56
N LYS A 200 -13.20 25.15 11.35
CA LYS A 200 -13.55 25.30 12.78
C LYS A 200 -15.04 25.53 13.04
N ASN A 201 -15.77 26.03 12.06
CA ASN A 201 -17.22 26.26 12.18
C ASN A 201 -18.03 24.96 12.14
N ASP A 202 -17.52 23.93 11.45
CA ASP A 202 -18.21 22.64 11.30
C ASP A 202 -18.09 21.76 12.54
N LEU A 203 -17.13 22.05 13.44
CA LEU A 203 -16.91 21.33 14.70
C LEU A 203 -17.74 21.87 15.87
N LYS A 204 -18.49 22.96 15.68
CA LYS A 204 -19.30 23.62 16.71
C LYS A 204 -20.81 23.40 16.55
N SER A 205 -21.21 22.47 15.68
CA SER A 205 -22.60 22.10 15.42
C SER A 205 -22.99 20.78 16.08
#